data_AF-F4S9Z1-F1
#
_entry.id   AF-F4S9Z1-F1
#
_cell.length_a   1.000
_cell.length_b   1.000
_cell.length_c   1.000
_cell.angle_alpha   90.00
_cell.angle_beta   90.00
_cell.angle_gamma   90.00
#
_symmetry.space_group_name_H-M   'P 1'
#
loop_
_entity.id
_entity.type
_entity.pdbx_description
1 polymer ?
#
loop_
_entity_poly.entity_id
_entity_poly.type
_entity_poly.pdbx_seq_one_letter_code
_entity_poly.pdbx_strand_id
1 'polypeptide(L)'
;MTYGEWTENISLFKQYLIMHNQHGVAGRISYHIKNIKQVKRATECWMTALQYDILCRRHIFVEREEKEPIKDIGTFMKKYEDKAKNKSLNFGKANRGETNPYAKGGKSEFKHPETGQRM
;
A
#
# COMPACT_ATOMS: atom_id res chain seq x y z
N MET A 1 -0.15 7.93 -9.30
CA MET A 1 0.75 7.08 -8.50
C MET A 1 0.92 5.71 -9.15
N THR A 2 1.78 5.66 -10.15
CA THR A 2 2.33 4.43 -10.72
C THR A 2 3.23 3.72 -9.69
N TYR A 3 3.63 2.49 -9.99
CA TYR A 3 4.60 1.78 -9.15
C TYR A 3 5.96 2.50 -9.09
N GLY A 4 6.38 3.14 -10.18
CA GLY A 4 7.59 3.96 -10.24
C GLY A 4 7.52 5.16 -9.31
N GLU A 5 6.45 5.96 -9.43
CA GLU A 5 6.21 7.13 -8.56
C GLU A 5 6.14 6.72 -7.09
N TRP A 6 5.49 5.59 -6.78
CA TRP A 6 5.45 5.08 -5.41
C TRP A 6 6.84 4.67 -4.89
N THR A 7 7.64 3.99 -5.72
CA THR A 7 8.99 3.53 -5.36
C THR A 7 9.93 4.71 -5.10
N GLU A 8 9.84 5.76 -5.90
CA GLU A 8 10.61 6.99 -5.71
C GLU A 8 10.20 7.69 -4.41
N ASN A 9 8.91 7.96 -4.24
CA ASN A 9 8.38 8.66 -3.06
C ASN A 9 8.72 7.93 -1.75
N ILE A 10 8.57 6.61 -1.70
CA ILE A 10 8.88 5.84 -0.48
C ILE A 10 10.40 5.78 -0.20
N SER A 11 11.23 5.84 -1.25
CA SER A 11 12.69 5.87 -1.10
C SER A 11 13.15 7.23 -0.57
N LEU A 12 12.59 8.33 -1.09
CA LEU A 12 12.83 9.68 -0.58
C LEU A 12 12.38 9.81 0.87
N PHE A 13 11.19 9.30 1.21
CA PHE A 13 10.71 9.29 2.59
C PHE A 13 11.65 8.53 3.54
N LYS A 14 12.17 7.37 3.09
CA LYS A 14 13.17 6.63 3.87
C LYS A 14 14.46 7.43 4.07
N GLN A 15 14.97 8.09 3.03
CA GLN A 15 16.16 8.94 3.14
C GLN A 15 15.93 10.11 4.12
N TYR A 16 14.77 10.75 4.04
CA TYR A 16 14.36 11.78 4.98
C TYR A 16 14.40 11.28 6.44
N LEU A 17 13.86 10.10 6.72
CA LEU A 17 13.93 9.50 8.06
C LEU A 17 15.38 9.28 8.53
N ILE A 18 16.27 8.85 7.63
CA ILE A 18 17.69 8.66 7.96
C ILE A 18 18.36 10.01 8.27
N MET A 19 18.10 11.04 7.47
CA MET A 19 18.65 12.39 7.69
C MET A 19 18.23 13.00 9.03
N HIS A 20 17.05 12.62 9.53
CA HIS A 20 16.51 13.06 10.81
C HIS A 20 16.75 12.06 11.97
N ASN A 21 17.76 11.19 11.85
CA ASN A 21 18.19 10.21 12.86
C ASN A 21 17.10 9.19 13.26
N GLN A 22 16.08 8.99 12.43
CA GLN A 22 14.99 8.03 12.65
C GLN A 22 15.33 6.64 12.06
N HIS A 23 16.52 6.12 12.38
CA HIS A 23 17.05 4.87 11.79
C HIS A 23 16.15 3.65 12.04
N GLY A 24 15.55 3.55 13.23
CA GLY A 24 14.61 2.46 13.55
C GLY A 24 13.39 2.48 12.64
N VAL A 25 12.79 3.65 12.40
CA VAL A 25 11.64 3.81 11.51
C VAL A 25 12.04 3.54 10.05
N ALA A 26 13.20 4.03 9.61
CA ALA A 26 13.72 3.75 8.27
C ALA A 26 13.95 2.24 8.03
N GLY A 27 14.40 1.50 9.05
CA GLY A 27 14.50 0.04 9.04
C GLY A 27 13.14 -0.62 8.80
N ARG A 28 12.12 -0.20 9.55
CA ARG A 28 10.74 -0.70 9.40
C ARG A 28 10.14 -0.41 8.02
N ILE A 29 10.35 0.80 7.49
CA ILE A 29 9.96 1.17 6.12
C ILE A 29 10.65 0.27 5.09
N SER A 30 11.90 -0.14 5.33
CA SER A 30 12.60 -1.04 4.41
C SER A 30 11.95 -2.42 4.34
N TYR A 31 11.46 -2.95 5.45
CA TYR A 31 10.67 -4.18 5.46
C TYR A 31 9.31 -4.01 4.77
N HIS A 32 8.62 -2.88 5.01
CA HIS A 32 7.37 -2.57 4.31
C HIS A 32 7.53 -2.52 2.78
N ILE A 33 8.60 -1.89 2.30
CA ILE A 33 8.94 -1.86 0.87
C ILE A 33 9.15 -3.28 0.34
N LYS A 34 9.86 -4.14 1.09
CA LYS A 34 10.05 -5.55 0.69
C LYS A 34 8.71 -6.29 0.60
N ASN A 35 7.82 -6.10 1.56
CA ASN A 35 6.50 -6.72 1.58
C ASN A 35 5.67 -6.31 0.35
N ILE A 36 5.64 -5.02 0.00
CA ILE A 36 4.91 -4.53 -1.18
C ILE A 36 5.50 -5.08 -2.48
N LYS A 37 6.84 -5.13 -2.58
CA LYS A 37 7.53 -5.75 -3.72
C LYS A 37 7.18 -7.23 -3.86
N GLN A 38 7.10 -7.95 -2.74
CA GLN A 38 6.70 -9.35 -2.72
C GLN A 38 5.25 -9.53 -3.20
N VAL A 39 4.30 -8.73 -2.71
CA VAL A 39 2.91 -8.78 -3.17
C VAL A 39 2.79 -8.45 -4.66
N LYS A 40 3.50 -7.42 -5.15
CA LYS A 40 3.51 -7.09 -6.58
C LYS A 40 4.03 -8.25 -7.42
N ARG A 41 5.13 -8.89 -7.01
CA ARG A 41 5.71 -10.04 -7.73
C ARG A 41 4.77 -11.25 -7.71
N ALA A 42 4.20 -11.56 -6.56
CA ALA A 42 3.32 -12.73 -6.39
C ALA A 42 1.98 -12.60 -7.13
N THR A 43 1.55 -11.38 -7.44
CA THR A 43 0.25 -11.11 -8.08
C THR A 43 0.38 -10.51 -9.47
N GLU A 44 1.60 -10.18 -9.88
CA GLU A 44 1.93 -9.42 -11.09
C GLU A 44 1.13 -8.11 -11.26
N CYS A 45 0.53 -7.60 -10.17
CA CYS A 45 -0.46 -6.54 -10.22
C CYS A 45 -0.09 -5.41 -9.26
N TRP A 46 0.20 -4.22 -9.81
CA TRP A 46 0.48 -3.04 -8.98
C TRP A 46 -0.71 -2.68 -8.11
N MET A 47 -1.94 -2.79 -8.63
CA MET A 47 -3.14 -2.42 -7.89
C MET A 47 -3.36 -3.26 -6.63
N THR A 48 -3.00 -4.54 -6.67
CA THR A 48 -3.06 -5.41 -5.49
C THR A 48 -2.01 -4.98 -4.46
N ALA A 49 -0.79 -4.67 -4.89
CA ALA A 49 0.27 -4.19 -4.02
C ALA A 49 -0.01 -2.80 -3.42
N LEU A 50 -0.61 -1.89 -4.19
CA LEU A 50 -1.03 -0.58 -3.72
C LEU A 50 -2.18 -0.69 -2.70
N GLN A 51 -3.13 -1.59 -2.92
CA GLN A 51 -4.20 -1.84 -1.94
C GLN A 51 -3.64 -2.40 -0.64
N TYR A 52 -2.62 -3.26 -0.71
CA TYR A 52 -1.89 -3.75 0.45
C TYR A 52 -1.18 -2.60 1.20
N ASP A 53 -0.47 -1.70 0.48
CA ASP A 53 0.16 -0.52 1.07
C ASP A 53 -0.83 0.34 1.86
N ILE A 54 -1.97 0.66 1.24
CA ILE A 54 -3.03 1.47 1.85
C ILE A 54 -3.55 0.81 3.13
N LEU A 55 -3.83 -0.50 3.10
CA LEU A 55 -4.33 -1.24 4.27
C LEU A 55 -3.31 -1.24 5.43
N CYS A 56 -2.03 -1.47 5.14
CA CYS A 56 -0.97 -1.39 6.15
C CYS A 56 -0.88 0.01 6.76
N ARG A 57 -0.88 1.06 5.93
CA ARG A 57 -0.72 2.45 6.38
C ARG A 57 -1.94 2.94 7.17
N ARG A 58 -3.17 2.61 6.75
CA ARG A 58 -4.40 2.96 7.48
C ARG A 58 -4.40 2.39 8.90
N HIS A 59 -4.03 1.12 9.05
CA HIS A 59 -4.00 0.48 10.37
C HIS A 59 -2.98 1.10 11.31
N ILE A 60 -1.88 1.66 10.77
CA ILE A 60 -0.81 2.24 11.58
C ILE A 60 -1.07 3.71 11.90
N PHE A 61 -1.62 4.47 10.95
CA PHE A 61 -1.83 5.92 11.11
C PHE A 61 -3.23 6.31 11.60
N VAL A 62 -4.26 5.47 11.41
CA VAL A 62 -5.66 5.85 11.62
C VAL A 62 -6.36 4.94 12.65
N GLU A 63 -6.28 3.62 12.50
CA GLU A 63 -6.98 2.69 13.38
C GLU A 63 -6.12 2.33 14.60
N ARG A 64 -6.22 3.12 15.67
CA ARG A 64 -5.86 2.68 17.05
C ARG A 64 -6.99 1.89 17.71
N GLU A 65 -7.87 1.23 16.94
CA GLU A 65 -8.96 0.46 17.51
C GLU A 65 -8.48 -0.91 18.01
N GLU A 66 -8.78 -1.18 19.28
CA GLU A 66 -8.24 -2.18 20.22
C GLU A 66 -8.20 -3.67 19.81
N LYS A 67 -8.37 -4.06 18.55
CA LYS A 67 -8.62 -5.49 18.25
C LYS A 67 -7.45 -6.33 17.78
N GLU A 68 -6.39 -5.74 17.20
CA GLU A 68 -5.03 -6.31 17.18
C GLU A 68 -4.04 -5.26 16.62
N PRO A 69 -3.08 -4.78 17.43
CA PRO A 69 -2.10 -3.81 16.93
C PRO A 69 -1.18 -4.49 15.91
N ILE A 70 -1.05 -3.89 14.73
CA ILE A 70 0.16 -4.12 13.94
C ILE A 70 1.30 -3.58 14.78
N LYS A 71 2.10 -4.49 15.34
CA LYS A 71 3.27 -4.12 16.16
C LYS A 71 4.25 -3.24 15.36
N ASP A 72 4.30 -3.43 14.04
CA ASP A 72 5.29 -2.80 13.18
C ASP A 72 4.85 -2.75 11.69
N ILE A 73 5.06 -1.62 11.01
CA ILE A 73 4.86 -1.48 9.54
C ILE A 73 5.73 -2.45 8.74
N GLY A 74 6.83 -2.91 9.33
CA GLY A 74 7.68 -3.94 8.73
C GLY A 74 7.09 -5.35 8.76
N THR A 75 6.07 -5.63 9.58
CA THR A 75 5.46 -6.95 9.67
C THR A 75 4.65 -7.27 8.42
N PHE A 76 4.88 -8.45 7.82
CA PHE A 76 4.08 -8.92 6.70
C PHE A 76 2.68 -9.36 7.16
N MET A 77 1.64 -8.83 6.54
CA MET A 77 0.26 -9.05 6.97
C MET A 77 -0.51 -9.88 5.95
N LYS A 78 -0.48 -11.20 6.10
CA LYS A 78 -1.18 -12.12 5.17
C LYS A 78 -2.67 -11.80 5.01
N LYS A 79 -3.35 -11.44 6.11
CA LYS A 79 -4.76 -11.00 6.09
C LYS A 79 -5.01 -9.80 5.15
N TYR A 80 -4.03 -8.91 4.99
CA TYR A 80 -4.13 -7.76 4.08
C TYR A 80 -3.78 -8.11 2.66
N GLU A 81 -2.86 -9.05 2.45
CA GLU A 81 -2.61 -9.60 1.13
C GLU A 81 -3.89 -10.24 0.58
N ASP A 82 -4.54 -11.10 1.37
CA ASP A 82 -5.78 -11.78 0.98
C ASP A 82 -6.92 -10.78 0.73
N LYS A 83 -7.07 -9.77 1.59
CA LYS A 83 -8.06 -8.69 1.42
C LYS A 83 -7.76 -7.84 0.18
N ALA A 84 -6.50 -7.56 -0.11
CA ALA A 84 -6.08 -6.82 -1.30
C ALA A 84 -6.35 -7.61 -2.58
N LYS A 85 -6.04 -8.92 -2.60
CA LYS A 85 -6.35 -9.84 -3.70
C LYS A 85 -7.85 -9.89 -3.99
N ASN A 86 -8.66 -10.14 -2.96
CA ASN A 86 -10.13 -10.21 -3.10
C ASN A 86 -10.72 -8.89 -3.61
N LYS A 87 -10.24 -7.73 -3.11
CA LYS A 87 -10.69 -6.43 -3.62
C LYS A 87 -10.25 -6.21 -5.07
N SER A 88 -9.01 -6.55 -5.42
CA SER A 88 -8.51 -6.38 -6.79
C SER A 88 -9.34 -7.18 -7.79
N LEU A 89 -9.69 -8.43 -7.43
CA LEU A 89 -10.58 -9.29 -8.22
C LEU A 89 -12.00 -8.72 -8.30
N ASN A 90 -12.63 -8.39 -7.17
CA ASN A 90 -14.02 -7.90 -7.13
C ASN A 90 -14.24 -6.57 -7.86
N PHE A 91 -13.21 -5.73 -7.99
CA PHE A 91 -13.28 -4.46 -8.70
C PHE A 91 -12.79 -4.53 -10.16
N GLY A 92 -12.49 -5.72 -10.69
CA GLY A 92 -11.95 -5.90 -12.04
C GLY A 92 -10.62 -5.17 -12.24
N LYS A 93 -9.83 -5.02 -11.17
CA LYS A 93 -8.57 -4.27 -11.16
C LYS A 93 -7.34 -5.13 -11.45
N ALA A 94 -7.50 -6.46 -11.45
CA ALA A 94 -6.47 -7.39 -11.89
C ALA A 94 -5.91 -7.04 -13.29
N ASN A 95 -6.76 -6.48 -14.17
CA ASN A 95 -6.40 -6.14 -15.56
C ASN A 95 -5.94 -4.68 -15.77
N ARG A 96 -5.70 -3.89 -14.72
CA ARG A 96 -5.45 -2.42 -14.85
C ARG A 96 -3.98 -1.99 -14.96
N GLY A 97 -3.05 -2.90 -15.21
CA GLY A 97 -1.65 -2.55 -15.48
C GLY A 97 -0.97 -1.78 -14.34
N GLU A 98 -0.02 -0.91 -14.68
CA GLU A 98 0.80 -0.16 -13.70
C GLU A 98 0.19 1.18 -13.22
N THR A 99 -0.99 1.55 -13.72
CA THR A 99 -1.58 2.87 -13.48
C THR A 99 -2.59 2.85 -12.34
N ASN A 100 -2.43 3.74 -11.35
CA ASN A 100 -3.41 3.91 -10.27
C ASN A 100 -4.70 4.58 -10.80
N PRO A 101 -5.86 3.88 -10.81
CA PRO A 101 -7.10 4.41 -11.35
C PRO A 101 -7.78 5.44 -10.44
N TYR A 102 -7.31 5.62 -9.20
CA TYR A 102 -7.82 6.59 -8.23
C TYR A 102 -7.07 7.92 -8.25
N ALA A 103 -5.99 8.02 -9.02
CA ALA A 103 -5.31 9.29 -9.21
C ALA A 103 -6.20 10.27 -9.99
N LYS A 104 -5.93 11.57 -9.88
CA LYS A 104 -6.60 12.61 -10.65
C LYS A 104 -6.55 12.30 -12.15
N GLY A 105 -7.69 12.33 -12.84
CA GLY A 105 -7.84 11.91 -14.23
C GLY A 105 -7.99 10.39 -14.45
N GLY A 106 -7.99 9.59 -13.37
CA GLY A 106 -8.13 8.14 -13.43
C GLY A 106 -9.59 7.68 -13.54
N LYS A 107 -9.81 6.50 -14.16
CA LYS A 107 -11.16 5.89 -14.36
C LYS A 107 -11.98 5.71 -13.08
N SER A 108 -11.33 5.69 -11.91
CA SER A 108 -11.96 5.49 -10.61
C SER A 108 -11.69 6.67 -9.66
N GLU A 109 -11.30 7.85 -10.18
CA GLU A 109 -11.05 9.05 -9.37
C GLU A 109 -12.23 9.37 -8.42
N PHE A 110 -13.47 9.22 -8.91
CA PHE A 110 -14.69 9.49 -8.14
C PHE A 110 -15.07 8.38 -7.15
N LYS A 111 -14.23 7.37 -6.92
CA LYS A 111 -14.53 6.25 -6.03
C LYS A 111 -13.52 6.18 -4.91
N HIS A 112 -13.99 5.98 -3.69
CA HIS A 112 -13.15 5.75 -2.53
C HIS A 112 -12.29 4.48 -2.76
N PRO A 113 -10.94 4.57 -2.63
CA PRO A 113 -10.04 3.47 -2.95
C PRO A 113 -10.27 2.24 -2.07
N GLU A 114 -10.81 2.45 -0.88
CA GLU A 114 -11.01 1.38 0.10
C GLU A 114 -12.42 0.76 0.08
N THR A 115 -13.48 1.58 0.00
CA THR A 115 -14.87 1.10 0.10
C THR A 115 -15.49 0.89 -1.28
N GLY A 116 -14.91 1.50 -2.33
CA GLY A 116 -15.50 1.51 -3.67
C GLY A 116 -16.74 2.42 -3.80
N GLN A 117 -17.14 3.11 -2.71
CA GLN A 117 -18.25 4.06 -2.72
C GLN A 117 -17.89 5.32 -3.51
N ARG A 118 -18.89 6.01 -4.04
CA ARG A 118 -18.70 7.26 -4.77
C ARG A 118 -18.30 8.38 -3.79
N MET A 119 -17.26 9.14 -4.13
CA MET A 119 -16.85 10.36 -3.42
C MET A 119 -17.64 11.56 -3.92
#